data_AF-A0A7S1ZHS6-F1
#
_entry.id   AF-A0A7S1ZHS6-F1
#
_cell.length_a   1.000
_cell.length_b   1.000
_cell.length_c   1.000
_cell.angle_alpha   90.00
_cell.angle_beta   90.00
_cell.angle_gamma   90.00
#
_symmetry.space_group_name_H-M   'P 1'
#
loop_
_entity.id
_entity.type
_entity.pdbx_description
1 polymer ?
#
loop_
_entity_poly.entity_id
_entity_poly.type
_entity_poly.pdbx_seq_one_letter_code
_entity_poly.pdbx_strand_id
1 'polypeptide(L)'
;MAFFRYGCLRSRLLPSLLCATAVLGPGAVVAVTAYVTPRAAPSVGGRAVARTVASSAPLAPASPFSASASSSFSSFFSPFAAAVAGSTALRLVTETDVLDLVTSAERAWEKALEARKRAEYLSTEAEYAAETAAAESEKVSPAEFASSVSAIGDVLNSALDAGSVLERAQKAGEEADALEREADELLRRSEEALEAHLTDFPDSPLHGDE
;
A
#
# COMPACT_ATOMS: atom_id res chain seq x y z
N MET A 1 2.76 50.70 -5.94
CA MET A 1 1.52 50.32 -6.67
C MET A 1 1.88 49.27 -7.69
N ALA A 2 1.50 48.01 -7.45
CA ALA A 2 1.67 46.91 -8.40
C ALA A 2 0.29 46.26 -8.62
N PHE A 3 -0.12 46.17 -9.87
CA PHE A 3 -1.40 45.61 -10.31
C PHE A 3 -1.33 44.08 -10.32
N PHE A 4 -2.26 43.41 -9.65
CA PHE A 4 -2.55 41.98 -9.88
C PHE A 4 -3.84 41.86 -10.69
N ARG A 5 -3.70 41.47 -11.97
CA ARG A 5 -4.81 40.98 -12.80
C ARG A 5 -4.85 39.46 -12.68
N TYR A 6 -5.89 38.92 -12.07
CA TYR A 6 -6.22 37.50 -12.18
C TYR A 6 -7.17 37.32 -13.37
N GLY A 7 -6.68 36.70 -14.44
CA GLY A 7 -7.51 36.18 -15.52
C GLY A 7 -8.01 34.79 -15.14
N CYS A 8 -9.30 34.67 -14.82
CA CYS A 8 -9.95 33.38 -14.63
C CYS A 8 -10.32 32.78 -16.00
N LEU A 9 -9.56 31.79 -16.47
CA LEU A 9 -10.02 30.86 -17.51
C LEU A 9 -10.87 29.77 -16.84
N ARG A 10 -12.17 29.83 -17.07
CA ARG A 10 -13.14 28.78 -16.74
C ARG A 10 -12.96 27.61 -17.71
N SER A 11 -12.29 26.55 -17.28
CA SER A 11 -12.44 25.22 -17.88
C SER A 11 -13.16 24.32 -16.89
N ARG A 12 -14.35 23.85 -17.29
CA ARG A 12 -15.12 22.85 -16.55
C ARG A 12 -14.51 21.48 -16.83
N LEU A 13 -14.51 20.63 -15.81
CA LEU A 13 -14.15 19.20 -15.80
C LEU A 13 -12.66 18.90 -15.81
N LEU A 14 -11.99 19.13 -14.69
CA LEU A 14 -10.87 18.37 -14.10
C LEU A 14 -10.65 18.93 -12.68
N PRO A 15 -10.24 18.13 -11.67
CA PRO A 15 -9.93 18.66 -10.34
C PRO A 15 -8.80 19.69 -10.47
N SER A 16 -9.14 20.94 -10.19
CA SER A 16 -8.24 22.09 -10.30
C SER A 16 -7.11 21.98 -9.28
N LEU A 17 -5.94 21.55 -9.72
CA LEU A 17 -4.68 21.67 -8.99
C LEU A 17 -4.28 23.16 -8.94
N LEU A 18 -4.49 23.80 -7.79
CA LEU A 18 -3.95 25.12 -7.51
C LEU A 18 -2.50 24.96 -7.03
N CYS A 19 -1.55 25.14 -7.93
CA CYS A 19 -0.13 25.15 -7.59
C CYS A 19 0.26 26.59 -7.18
N ALA A 20 0.45 26.83 -5.89
CA ALA A 20 0.94 28.11 -5.39
C ALA A 20 2.43 27.98 -5.06
N THR A 21 3.28 28.72 -5.75
CA THR A 21 4.71 28.78 -5.47
C THR A 21 4.99 30.03 -4.63
N ALA A 22 5.51 29.83 -3.41
CA ALA A 22 5.97 30.91 -2.55
C ALA A 22 7.50 30.89 -2.51
N VAL A 23 8.12 32.02 -2.88
CA VAL A 23 9.58 32.20 -2.81
C VAL A 23 9.90 32.88 -1.49
N LEU A 24 10.48 32.13 -0.55
CA LEU A 24 10.93 32.63 0.75
C LEU A 24 12.44 32.90 0.68
N GLY A 25 12.82 34.04 0.10
CA GLY A 25 14.18 34.57 0.13
C GLY A 25 15.16 33.98 -0.91
N PRO A 26 16.39 34.53 -0.97
CA PRO A 26 17.38 34.15 -1.98
C PRO A 26 17.93 32.75 -1.68
N GLY A 27 17.42 31.74 -2.39
CA GLY A 27 18.02 30.40 -2.45
C GLY A 27 17.10 29.23 -2.08
N ALA A 28 15.86 29.47 -1.61
CA ALA A 28 14.92 28.41 -1.28
C ALA A 28 13.59 28.60 -2.01
N VAL A 29 13.29 27.70 -2.95
CA VAL A 29 11.97 27.57 -3.58
C VAL A 29 11.28 26.39 -2.91
N VAL A 30 10.27 26.66 -2.08
CA VAL A 30 9.41 25.63 -1.50
C VAL A 30 8.17 25.54 -2.37
N ALA A 31 8.05 24.46 -3.15
CA ALA A 31 6.83 24.15 -3.88
C ALA A 31 5.83 23.56 -2.88
N VAL A 32 4.75 24.30 -2.59
CA VAL A 32 3.67 23.83 -1.72
C VAL A 32 2.53 23.33 -2.60
N THR A 33 2.40 22.01 -2.72
CA THR A 33 1.30 21.39 -3.46
C THR A 33 0.16 21.13 -2.47
N ALA A 34 -0.86 21.99 -2.45
CA ALA A 34 -2.05 21.79 -1.64
C ALA A 34 -3.11 21.03 -2.45
N TYR A 35 -3.47 19.82 -2.01
CA TYR A 35 -4.60 19.07 -2.56
C TYR A 35 -5.86 19.42 -1.77
N VAL A 36 -6.80 20.12 -2.41
CA VAL A 36 -8.14 20.35 -1.85
C VAL A 36 -8.99 19.15 -2.26
N THR A 37 -9.18 18.19 -1.36
CA THR A 37 -10.16 17.13 -1.56
C THR A 37 -11.57 17.72 -1.40
N PRO A 38 -12.47 17.57 -2.40
CA PRO A 38 -13.85 18.01 -2.25
C PRO A 38 -14.54 17.12 -1.22
N ARG A 39 -14.67 17.62 0.01
CA ARG A 39 -15.44 16.98 1.08
C ARG A 39 -16.92 17.02 0.69
N ALA A 40 -17.53 15.85 0.51
CA ALA A 40 -18.98 15.71 0.38
C ALA A 40 -19.65 16.41 1.57
N ALA A 41 -20.61 17.29 1.27
CA ALA A 41 -21.17 18.26 2.20
C ALA A 41 -21.78 17.62 3.46
N PRO A 42 -21.40 18.10 4.66
CA PRO A 42 -22.31 18.15 5.78
C PRO A 42 -22.79 19.57 6.01
N SER A 43 -24.07 19.67 6.31
CA SER A 43 -24.76 20.87 6.75
C SER A 43 -24.15 21.39 8.07
N VAL A 44 -24.18 22.73 8.19
CA VAL A 44 -24.03 23.50 9.43
C VAL A 44 -22.61 23.61 10.03
N GLY A 45 -21.95 24.73 9.69
CA GLY A 45 -21.27 25.57 10.69
C GLY A 45 -19.99 25.03 11.35
N GLY A 46 -18.98 24.66 10.56
CA GLY A 46 -17.64 24.31 11.08
C GLY A 46 -16.55 25.20 10.51
N ARG A 47 -15.76 25.84 11.37
CA ARG A 47 -14.52 26.56 11.01
C ARG A 47 -13.57 25.61 10.26
N ALA A 48 -13.09 26.01 9.08
CA ALA A 48 -12.09 25.28 8.33
C ALA A 48 -10.73 25.34 9.05
N VAL A 49 -10.28 24.21 9.59
CA VAL A 49 -8.92 24.05 10.13
C VAL A 49 -8.04 23.53 9.00
N ALA A 50 -7.18 24.41 8.47
CA ALA A 50 -6.18 24.03 7.47
C ALA A 50 -5.07 23.22 8.16
N ARG A 51 -5.04 21.90 7.91
CA ARG A 51 -3.98 21.02 8.41
C ARG A 51 -2.77 21.14 7.48
N THR A 52 -1.69 21.74 7.97
CA THR A 52 -0.45 21.93 7.22
C THR A 52 0.47 20.77 7.54
N VAL A 53 0.69 19.86 6.60
CA VAL A 53 1.67 18.77 6.75
C VAL A 53 2.90 19.16 5.94
N ALA A 54 3.94 19.63 6.62
CA ALA A 54 5.24 19.91 6.00
C ALA A 54 6.00 18.58 5.87
N SER A 55 6.04 18.02 4.66
CA SER A 55 6.91 16.88 4.34
C SER A 55 8.23 17.43 3.82
N SER A 56 9.27 17.36 4.64
CA SER A 56 10.64 17.65 4.23
C SER A 56 11.30 16.35 3.76
N ALA A 57 11.38 16.16 2.44
CA ALA A 57 12.15 15.07 1.85
C ALA A 57 13.66 15.41 1.89
N PRO A 58 14.53 14.58 2.48
CA PRO A 58 15.98 14.75 2.38
C PRO A 58 16.49 14.25 1.02
N LEU A 59 17.26 15.11 0.35
CA LEU A 59 18.06 14.79 -0.83
C LEU A 59 19.11 13.73 -0.46
N ALA A 60 18.97 12.52 -1.00
CA ALA A 60 19.96 11.45 -0.83
C ALA A 60 21.20 11.71 -1.71
N PRO A 61 22.43 11.63 -1.17
CA PRO A 61 23.64 11.61 -1.98
C PRO A 61 23.84 10.24 -2.65
N ALA A 62 24.20 10.28 -3.92
CA ALA A 62 24.62 9.11 -4.70
C ALA A 62 25.96 8.56 -4.18
N SER A 63 25.99 7.25 -3.91
CA SER A 63 27.22 6.50 -3.65
C SER A 63 27.46 5.50 -4.77
N PRO A 64 28.59 5.56 -5.49
CA PRO A 64 29.05 4.50 -6.36
C PRO A 64 29.93 3.54 -5.56
N PHE A 65 29.54 2.28 -5.42
CA PHE A 65 30.48 1.22 -5.04
C PHE A 65 30.39 0.05 -6.00
N SER A 66 31.46 -0.08 -6.78
CA SER A 66 31.82 -1.20 -7.61
C SER A 66 32.73 -2.12 -6.80
N ALA A 67 32.49 -3.44 -6.79
CA ALA A 67 33.54 -4.46 -6.94
C ALA A 67 32.97 -5.89 -6.79
N SER A 68 33.21 -6.65 -7.85
CA SER A 68 33.43 -8.09 -7.98
C SER A 68 33.43 -8.99 -6.73
N ALA A 69 32.63 -10.04 -6.80
CA ALA A 69 33.02 -11.35 -6.29
C ALA A 69 32.81 -12.40 -7.40
N SER A 70 33.89 -12.66 -8.13
CA SER A 70 34.04 -13.79 -9.02
C SER A 70 34.27 -15.06 -8.21
N SER A 71 33.28 -15.96 -8.19
CA SER A 71 33.48 -17.35 -7.80
C SER A 71 33.43 -18.23 -9.04
N SER A 72 34.62 -18.59 -9.50
CA SER A 72 34.84 -19.73 -10.38
C SER A 72 34.35 -20.98 -9.67
N PHE A 73 33.31 -21.63 -10.19
CA PHE A 73 33.05 -23.03 -9.86
C PHE A 73 33.14 -23.86 -11.14
N SER A 74 34.09 -24.78 -11.08
CA SER A 74 34.60 -25.56 -12.18
C SER A 74 33.53 -26.41 -12.84
N SER A 75 33.55 -26.37 -14.17
CA SER A 75 32.88 -27.27 -15.07
C SER A 75 33.35 -28.72 -14.82
N PHE A 76 32.50 -29.53 -14.19
CA PHE A 76 32.64 -30.99 -14.27
C PHE A 76 31.72 -31.47 -15.40
N PHE A 77 32.30 -31.57 -16.59
CA PHE A 77 31.67 -32.17 -17.76
C PHE A 77 31.44 -33.66 -17.51
N SER A 78 30.18 -34.08 -17.37
CA SER A 78 29.76 -35.46 -17.61
C SER A 78 28.97 -35.50 -18.92
N PRO A 79 29.52 -36.06 -20.01
CA PRO A 79 28.76 -36.33 -21.22
C PRO A 79 28.07 -37.69 -21.06
N PHE A 80 26.92 -37.71 -20.37
CA PHE A 80 25.96 -38.80 -20.54
C PHE A 80 24.79 -38.27 -21.36
N ALA A 81 24.95 -38.29 -22.68
CA ALA A 81 23.88 -38.12 -23.63
C ALA A 81 22.97 -39.35 -23.57
N ALA A 82 22.16 -39.45 -22.52
CA ALA A 82 20.92 -40.22 -22.59
C ALA A 82 19.93 -39.35 -23.37
N ALA A 83 19.64 -39.76 -24.59
CA ALA A 83 18.44 -39.34 -25.30
C ALA A 83 17.23 -39.76 -24.46
N VAL A 84 16.82 -38.88 -23.54
CA VAL A 84 15.49 -38.92 -22.95
C VAL A 84 14.57 -38.66 -24.12
N ALA A 85 14.04 -39.74 -24.69
CA ALA A 85 12.82 -39.69 -25.49
C ALA A 85 11.76 -39.10 -24.56
N GLY A 86 11.66 -37.77 -24.61
CA GLY A 86 10.63 -37.02 -23.92
C GLY A 86 9.31 -37.46 -24.51
N SER A 87 8.71 -38.48 -23.92
CA SER A 87 7.27 -38.67 -24.00
C SER A 87 6.68 -37.36 -23.49
N THR A 88 6.29 -36.50 -24.44
CA THR A 88 5.28 -35.48 -24.23
C THR A 88 3.99 -36.22 -23.95
N ALA A 89 3.91 -36.85 -22.78
CA ALA A 89 2.66 -37.35 -22.25
C ALA A 89 1.77 -36.12 -22.15
N LEU A 90 0.71 -36.10 -22.95
CA LEU A 90 -0.30 -35.06 -22.89
C LEU A 90 -0.76 -35.02 -21.42
N ARG A 91 -0.39 -33.95 -20.72
CA ARG A 91 -0.75 -33.77 -19.31
C ARG A 91 -2.18 -33.27 -19.30
N LEU A 92 -3.12 -34.21 -19.30
CA LEU A 92 -4.54 -33.93 -19.17
C LEU A 92 -4.80 -33.36 -17.77
N VAL A 93 -5.61 -32.30 -17.69
CA VAL A 93 -6.02 -31.70 -16.41
C VAL A 93 -7.22 -32.45 -15.87
N THR A 94 -7.05 -33.14 -14.75
CA THR A 94 -8.14 -33.93 -14.15
C THR A 94 -9.04 -33.07 -13.27
N GLU A 95 -10.28 -33.51 -13.03
CA GLU A 95 -11.21 -32.83 -12.10
C GLU A 95 -10.58 -32.65 -10.71
N THR A 96 -9.83 -33.62 -10.22
CA THR A 96 -9.14 -33.53 -8.93
C THR A 96 -8.10 -32.41 -8.92
N ASP A 97 -7.35 -32.21 -10.01
CA ASP A 97 -6.39 -31.10 -10.11
C ASP A 97 -7.09 -29.73 -10.01
N VAL A 98 -8.26 -29.59 -10.66
CA VAL A 98 -9.07 -28.37 -10.59
C VAL A 98 -9.58 -28.14 -9.17
N LEU A 99 -10.15 -29.17 -8.53
CA LEU A 99 -10.68 -29.07 -7.17
C LEU A 99 -9.59 -28.72 -6.14
N ASP A 100 -8.39 -29.28 -6.28
CA ASP A 100 -7.25 -28.96 -5.42
C ASP A 100 -6.81 -27.49 -5.57
N LEU A 101 -6.82 -26.97 -6.81
CA LEU A 101 -6.51 -25.57 -7.09
C LEU A 101 -7.58 -24.62 -6.54
N VAL A 102 -8.87 -24.92 -6.72
CA VAL A 102 -9.98 -24.14 -6.16
C VAL A 102 -9.89 -24.13 -4.63
N THR A 103 -9.71 -25.29 -4.00
CA THR A 103 -9.55 -25.41 -2.54
C THR A 103 -8.34 -24.59 -2.05
N SER A 104 -7.26 -24.55 -2.82
CA SER A 104 -6.07 -23.75 -2.48
C SER A 104 -6.34 -22.25 -2.60
N ALA A 105 -7.07 -21.82 -3.63
CA ALA A 105 -7.49 -20.43 -3.80
C ALA A 105 -8.42 -19.98 -2.66
N GLU A 106 -9.39 -20.80 -2.28
CA GLU A 106 -10.29 -20.51 -1.14
C GLU A 106 -9.53 -20.33 0.18
N ARG A 107 -8.59 -21.24 0.48
CA ARG A 107 -7.74 -21.12 1.68
C ARG A 107 -6.85 -19.89 1.65
N ALA A 108 -6.36 -19.49 0.48
CA ALA A 108 -5.57 -18.27 0.34
C ALA A 108 -6.43 -17.03 0.59
N TRP A 109 -7.66 -17.02 0.07
CA TRP A 109 -8.64 -15.96 0.32
C TRP A 109 -9.04 -15.85 1.79
N GLU A 110 -9.21 -16.97 2.49
CA GLU A 110 -9.49 -16.96 3.94
C GLU A 110 -8.35 -16.26 4.71
N LYS A 111 -7.09 -16.59 4.40
CA LYS A 111 -5.91 -15.93 5.01
C LYS A 111 -5.84 -14.44 4.67
N ALA A 112 -6.11 -14.09 3.41
CA ALA A 112 -6.13 -12.70 2.96
C ALA A 112 -7.18 -11.89 3.72
N LEU A 113 -8.38 -12.47 3.92
CA LEU A 113 -9.45 -11.85 4.70
C LEU A 113 -9.08 -11.68 6.19
N GLU A 114 -8.44 -12.68 6.80
CA GLU A 114 -7.94 -12.56 8.17
C GLU A 114 -6.90 -11.44 8.32
N ALA A 115 -5.96 -11.35 7.37
CA ALA A 115 -4.97 -10.29 7.33
C ALA A 115 -5.61 -8.91 7.16
N ARG A 116 -6.61 -8.78 6.28
CA ARG A 116 -7.35 -7.52 6.08
C ARG A 116 -8.07 -7.09 7.35
N LYS A 117 -8.76 -7.99 8.04
CA LYS A 117 -9.42 -7.72 9.33
C LYS A 117 -8.41 -7.24 10.38
N ARG A 118 -7.21 -7.84 10.41
CA ARG A 118 -6.13 -7.40 11.30
C ARG A 118 -5.63 -6.00 10.96
N ALA A 119 -5.46 -5.69 9.67
CA ALA A 119 -5.07 -4.37 9.21
C ALA A 119 -6.11 -3.30 9.60
N GLU A 120 -7.41 -3.60 9.43
CA GLU A 120 -8.51 -2.72 9.84
C GLU A 120 -8.55 -2.49 11.36
N TYR A 121 -8.34 -3.55 12.14
CA TYR A 121 -8.23 -3.44 13.59
C TYR A 121 -7.08 -2.51 14.00
N LEU A 122 -5.88 -2.70 13.45
CA LEU A 122 -4.72 -1.85 13.73
C LEU A 122 -4.90 -0.42 13.23
N SER A 123 -5.59 -0.22 12.11
CA SER A 123 -5.95 1.11 11.61
C SER A 123 -6.86 1.84 12.60
N THR A 124 -7.83 1.13 13.18
CA THR A 124 -8.73 1.69 14.21
C THR A 124 -7.95 2.00 15.49
N GLU A 125 -7.04 1.12 15.91
CA GLU A 125 -6.14 1.35 17.05
C GLU A 125 -5.25 2.59 16.81
N ALA A 126 -4.74 2.77 15.59
CA ALA A 126 -3.92 3.92 15.22
C ALA A 126 -4.72 5.23 15.27
N GLU A 127 -5.97 5.22 14.81
CA GLU A 127 -6.87 6.38 14.91
C GLU A 127 -7.10 6.76 16.37
N TYR A 128 -7.43 5.78 17.22
CA TYR A 128 -7.62 6.01 18.66
C TYR A 128 -6.36 6.52 19.36
N ALA A 129 -5.18 5.98 19.02
CA ALA A 129 -3.91 6.45 19.56
C ALA A 129 -3.61 7.90 19.13
N ALA A 130 -3.92 8.25 17.88
CA ALA A 130 -3.76 9.61 17.37
C ALA A 130 -4.73 10.60 18.06
N GLU A 131 -5.97 10.20 18.30
CA GLU A 131 -6.94 11.00 19.08
C GLU A 131 -6.47 11.21 20.53
N THR A 132 -5.95 10.15 21.15
CA THR A 132 -5.41 10.22 22.52
C THR A 132 -4.22 11.16 22.58
N ALA A 133 -3.27 11.05 21.65
CA ALA A 133 -2.11 11.95 21.57
C ALA A 133 -2.53 13.42 21.35
N ALA A 134 -3.55 13.65 20.52
CA ALA A 134 -4.11 14.99 20.32
C ALA A 134 -4.74 15.54 21.61
N ALA A 135 -5.53 14.71 22.31
CA ALA A 135 -6.15 15.10 23.58
C ALA A 135 -5.11 15.40 24.67
N GLU A 136 -4.02 14.62 24.77
CA GLU A 136 -2.92 14.93 25.70
C GLU A 136 -2.22 16.23 25.33
N SER A 137 -2.02 16.49 24.04
CA SER A 137 -1.44 17.76 23.59
C SER A 137 -2.32 18.97 23.90
N GLU A 138 -3.65 18.82 23.91
CA GLU A 138 -4.59 19.91 24.25
C GLU A 138 -4.64 20.21 25.75
N LYS A 139 -4.33 19.23 26.61
CA LYS A 139 -4.30 19.41 28.07
C LYS A 139 -3.12 20.25 28.54
N VAL A 140 -2.00 20.22 27.80
CA VAL A 140 -0.79 20.96 28.18
C VAL A 140 -0.89 22.40 27.68
N SER A 141 -0.99 23.35 28.61
CA SER A 141 -0.97 24.76 28.22
C SER A 141 0.41 25.18 27.70
N PRO A 142 0.50 26.22 26.84
CA PRO A 142 1.79 26.71 26.35
C PRO A 142 2.77 27.13 27.46
N ALA A 143 2.24 27.57 28.61
CA ALA A 143 3.03 27.96 29.78
C ALA A 143 3.58 26.74 30.54
N GLU A 144 2.81 25.66 30.63
CA GLU A 144 3.25 24.39 31.22
C GLU A 144 4.23 23.67 30.31
N PHE A 145 4.05 23.77 28.99
CA PHE A 145 5.00 23.27 28.01
C PHE A 145 6.38 23.94 28.14
N ALA A 146 6.43 25.22 28.51
CA ALA A 146 7.69 25.94 28.72
C ALA A 146 8.37 25.63 30.08
N SER A 147 7.64 25.06 31.05
CA SER A 147 8.09 24.93 32.44
C SER A 147 8.18 23.49 32.96
N SER A 148 7.54 22.52 32.31
CA SER A 148 7.49 21.12 32.76
C SER A 148 7.98 20.14 31.68
N VAL A 149 9.19 19.61 31.89
CA VAL A 149 9.75 18.54 31.05
C VAL A 149 8.91 17.26 31.10
N SER A 150 8.23 16.99 32.23
CA SER A 150 7.36 15.82 32.38
C SER A 150 6.15 15.90 31.45
N ALA A 151 5.49 17.06 31.39
CA ALA A 151 4.32 17.26 30.52
C ALA A 151 4.68 17.15 29.03
N ILE A 152 5.87 17.61 28.65
CA ILE A 152 6.40 17.41 27.28
C ILE A 152 6.66 15.91 27.02
N GLY A 153 7.21 15.19 28.01
CA GLY A 153 7.47 13.77 27.93
C GLY A 153 6.22 12.94 27.64
N ASP A 154 5.13 13.23 28.34
CA ASP A 154 3.86 12.51 28.17
C ASP A 154 3.26 12.72 26.76
N VAL A 155 3.24 13.96 26.26
CA VAL A 155 2.77 14.27 24.90
C VAL A 155 3.65 13.60 23.84
N LEU A 156 4.97 13.62 24.02
CA LEU A 156 5.90 12.97 23.09
C LEU A 156 5.74 11.45 23.11
N ASN A 157 5.57 10.84 24.29
CA ASN A 157 5.35 9.40 24.42
C ASN A 157 4.05 8.99 23.70
N SER A 158 2.94 9.70 23.93
CA SER A 158 1.69 9.41 23.21
C SER A 158 1.81 9.60 21.70
N ALA A 159 2.57 10.60 21.24
CA ALA A 159 2.82 10.81 19.81
C ALA A 159 3.70 9.69 19.21
N LEU A 160 4.72 9.23 19.93
CA LEU A 160 5.55 8.10 19.52
C LEU A 160 4.75 6.79 19.47
N ASP A 161 3.90 6.56 20.47
CA ASP A 161 3.01 5.39 20.51
C ASP A 161 2.06 5.40 19.31
N ALA A 162 1.40 6.53 19.04
CA ALA A 162 0.54 6.70 17.87
C ALA A 162 1.30 6.46 16.55
N GLY A 163 2.54 6.95 16.44
CA GLY A 163 3.41 6.69 15.29
C GLY A 163 3.71 5.21 15.11
N SER A 164 4.04 4.50 16.20
CA SER A 164 4.33 3.07 16.16
C SER A 164 3.11 2.22 15.79
N VAL A 165 1.91 2.60 16.25
CA VAL A 165 0.66 1.90 15.91
C VAL A 165 0.32 2.14 14.43
N LEU A 166 0.51 3.37 13.94
CA LEU A 166 0.31 3.70 12.53
C LEU A 166 1.24 2.92 11.60
N GLU A 167 2.53 2.81 11.94
CA GLU A 167 3.48 2.00 11.17
C GLU A 167 3.06 0.53 11.13
N ARG A 168 2.63 -0.04 12.27
CA ARG A 168 2.10 -1.41 12.34
C ARG A 168 0.85 -1.58 11.48
N ALA A 169 -0.06 -0.61 11.50
CA ALA A 169 -1.27 -0.62 10.67
C ALA A 169 -0.94 -0.58 9.18
N GLN A 170 -0.01 0.29 8.77
CA GLN A 170 0.45 0.36 7.38
C GLN A 170 1.05 -0.97 6.92
N LYS A 171 1.98 -1.53 7.71
CA LYS A 171 2.62 -2.80 7.38
C LYS A 171 1.62 -3.95 7.30
N ALA A 172 0.65 -4.00 8.19
CA ALA A 172 -0.42 -4.99 8.13
C ALA A 172 -1.30 -4.82 6.89
N GLY A 173 -1.55 -3.58 6.45
CA GLY A 173 -2.23 -3.28 5.19
C GLY A 173 -1.46 -3.80 3.98
N GLU A 174 -0.15 -3.54 3.91
CA GLU A 174 0.72 -4.03 2.84
C GLU A 174 0.79 -5.57 2.80
N GLU A 175 0.79 -6.23 3.96
CA GLU A 175 0.73 -7.69 4.07
C GLU A 175 -0.62 -8.24 3.58
N ALA A 176 -1.73 -7.61 3.95
CA ALA A 176 -3.06 -7.98 3.45
C ALA A 176 -3.14 -7.84 1.92
N ASP A 177 -2.66 -6.73 1.36
CA ASP A 177 -2.60 -6.51 -0.09
C ASP A 177 -1.75 -7.56 -0.82
N ALA A 178 -0.65 -8.00 -0.20
CA ALA A 178 0.20 -9.04 -0.76
C ALA A 178 -0.51 -10.41 -0.78
N LEU A 179 -1.22 -10.76 0.28
CA LEU A 179 -1.98 -12.02 0.37
C LEU A 179 -3.19 -12.05 -0.56
N GLU A 180 -3.90 -10.93 -0.71
CA GLU A 180 -5.00 -10.81 -1.69
C GLU A 180 -4.49 -11.03 -3.12
N ARG A 181 -3.34 -10.45 -3.46
CA ARG A 181 -2.72 -10.68 -4.78
C ARG A 181 -2.33 -12.14 -5.01
N GLU A 182 -1.87 -12.84 -3.99
CA GLU A 182 -1.56 -14.27 -4.07
C GLU A 182 -2.84 -15.10 -4.24
N ALA A 183 -3.89 -14.77 -3.51
CA ALA A 183 -5.20 -15.42 -3.61
C ALA A 183 -5.82 -15.23 -5.01
N ASP A 184 -5.74 -14.02 -5.58
CA ASP A 184 -6.16 -13.73 -6.94
C ASP A 184 -5.41 -14.56 -7.99
N GLU A 185 -4.09 -14.70 -7.84
CA GLU A 185 -3.29 -15.49 -8.77
C GLU A 185 -3.64 -16.99 -8.68
N LEU A 186 -3.94 -17.51 -7.49
CA LEU A 186 -4.39 -18.89 -7.32
C LEU A 186 -5.79 -19.10 -7.91
N LEU A 187 -6.69 -18.14 -7.74
CA LEU A 187 -8.01 -18.17 -8.36
C LEU A 187 -7.88 -18.19 -9.89
N ARG A 188 -7.08 -17.29 -10.45
CA ARG A 188 -6.78 -17.24 -11.89
C ARG A 188 -6.27 -18.58 -12.43
N ARG A 189 -5.35 -19.23 -11.71
CA ARG A 189 -4.84 -20.57 -12.09
C ARG A 189 -5.91 -21.66 -12.01
N SER A 190 -6.81 -21.57 -11.03
CA SER A 190 -7.92 -22.52 -10.93
C SER A 190 -8.92 -22.35 -12.07
N GLU A 191 -9.18 -21.12 -12.51
CA GLU A 191 -10.01 -20.81 -13.68
C GLU A 191 -9.37 -21.34 -14.97
N GLU A 192 -8.07 -21.09 -15.18
CA GLU A 192 -7.32 -21.64 -16.33
C GLU A 192 -7.34 -23.18 -16.35
N ALA A 193 -7.20 -23.81 -15.19
CA ALA A 193 -7.26 -25.27 -15.07
C ALA A 193 -8.65 -25.81 -15.38
N LEU A 194 -9.71 -25.11 -14.95
CA LEU A 194 -11.09 -25.46 -15.29
C LEU A 194 -11.34 -25.36 -16.79
N GLU A 195 -10.91 -24.28 -17.45
CA GLU A 195 -11.03 -24.11 -18.90
C GLU A 195 -10.30 -25.22 -19.68
N ALA A 196 -9.09 -25.58 -19.23
CA ALA A 196 -8.34 -26.69 -19.80
C ALA A 196 -9.07 -28.03 -19.62
N HIS A 197 -9.61 -28.28 -18.42
CA HIS A 197 -10.39 -29.49 -18.13
C HIS A 197 -11.63 -29.60 -19.03
N LEU A 198 -12.39 -28.51 -19.22
CA LEU A 198 -13.57 -28.50 -20.09
C LEU A 198 -13.20 -28.72 -21.57
N THR A 199 -12.01 -28.30 -21.99
CA THR A 199 -11.50 -28.56 -23.34
C THR A 199 -11.11 -30.03 -23.52
N ASP A 200 -10.45 -30.62 -22.52
CA ASP A 200 -10.00 -32.01 -22.54
C ASP A 200 -11.17 -33.01 -22.37
N PHE A 201 -12.21 -32.62 -21.64
CA PHE A 201 -13.36 -33.46 -21.25
C PHE A 201 -14.70 -32.75 -21.55
N PRO A 202 -15.14 -32.68 -22.81
CA PRO A 202 -16.37 -31.98 -23.19
C PRO A 202 -17.64 -32.61 -22.60
N ASP A 203 -17.63 -33.90 -22.29
CA ASP A 203 -18.74 -34.62 -21.64
C ASP A 203 -18.66 -34.56 -20.09
N SER A 204 -17.81 -33.68 -19.54
CA SER A 204 -17.65 -33.55 -18.09
C SER A 204 -18.92 -33.01 -17.42
N PRO A 205 -19.32 -33.52 -16.24
CA PRO A 205 -20.46 -32.99 -15.49
C PRO A 205 -20.27 -31.53 -15.06
N LEU A 206 -19.03 -31.01 -15.09
CA LEU A 206 -18.72 -29.61 -14.81
C LEU A 206 -19.15 -28.66 -15.93
N HIS A 207 -19.58 -29.17 -17.09
CA HIS A 207 -19.92 -28.33 -18.24
C HIS A 207 -21.20 -27.50 -18.04
N GLY A 208 -21.92 -27.69 -16.92
CA GLY A 208 -23.09 -26.90 -16.58
C GLY A 208 -24.22 -27.13 -17.57
N ASP A 209 -24.68 -28.38 -17.68
CA ASP A 209 -25.94 -28.69 -18.33
C ASP A 209 -27.09 -28.20 -17.42
N GLU A 210 -27.33 -26.88 -17.42
CA GLU A 210 -28.58 -26.29 -16.93
C GLU A 210 -29.75 -26.61 -17.88
#